data_AF-A0A2A5CWR8-F1
#
_entry.id   AF-A0A2A5CWR8-F1
#
_cell.length_a   1.000
_cell.length_b   1.000
_cell.length_c   1.000
_cell.angle_alpha   90.00
_cell.angle_beta   90.00
_cell.angle_gamma   90.00
#
_symmetry.space_group_name_H-M   'P 1'
#
loop_
_entity.id
_entity.type
_entity.pdbx_description
1 polymer ?
#
loop_
_entity_poly.entity_id
_entity_poly.type
_entity_poly.pdbx_seq_one_letter_code
_entity_poly.pdbx_strand_id
1 'polypeptide(L)'
;MKHIIYSLLILLSVSLTAASKISDSDRLVSVITVKQDKIRSSYPFPDFLSTAPYVWYDNVAKTPIKGHAYRIASFSYNQAFRVFIEKVEFGDGGCCLEIIEYRELLINEAFLKKHFPHNTGSHGFKLLRWLKSERFEFEAYGGTYKLSQVGNAKPMLEELITESKNN
;
A
#
# COMPACT_ATOMS: atom_id res chain seq x y z
N MET A 1 -58.89 4.58 53.58
CA MET A 1 -57.65 3.76 53.64
C MET A 1 -57.60 2.85 52.42
N LYS A 2 -56.41 2.68 51.83
CA LYS A 2 -56.04 1.78 50.70
C LYS A 2 -56.39 2.32 49.30
N HIS A 3 -55.55 2.25 48.27
CA HIS A 3 -54.10 2.09 48.12
C HIS A 3 -53.72 2.66 46.74
N ILE A 4 -52.56 3.31 46.69
CA ILE A 4 -51.84 3.78 45.49
C ILE A 4 -51.29 2.57 44.75
N ILE A 5 -51.46 2.48 43.41
CA ILE A 5 -50.50 1.77 42.54
C ILE A 5 -50.41 2.50 41.18
N TYR A 6 -49.34 3.28 41.02
CA TYR A 6 -48.83 3.69 39.71
C TYR A 6 -48.07 2.50 39.10
N SER A 7 -48.44 2.06 37.91
CA SER A 7 -47.60 1.16 37.10
C SER A 7 -47.03 1.95 35.93
N LEU A 8 -45.83 2.49 36.15
CA LEU A 8 -45.02 3.15 35.12
C LEU A 8 -44.22 2.06 34.40
N LEU A 9 -44.66 1.67 33.20
CA LEU A 9 -43.95 0.74 32.34
C LEU A 9 -42.82 1.51 31.62
N ILE A 10 -41.57 1.35 32.08
CA ILE A 10 -40.40 1.85 31.37
C ILE A 10 -39.97 0.76 30.37
N LEU A 11 -40.26 0.96 29.09
CA LEU A 11 -39.63 0.18 28.02
C LEU A 11 -38.17 0.64 27.86
N LEU A 12 -37.24 -0.10 28.46
CA LEU A 12 -35.83 -0.03 28.07
C LEU A 12 -35.67 -0.72 26.71
N SER A 13 -35.61 0.07 25.64
CA SER A 13 -35.08 -0.38 24.36
C SER A 13 -33.56 -0.50 24.48
N VAL A 14 -33.06 -1.71 24.67
CA VAL A 14 -31.63 -2.01 24.55
C VAL A 14 -31.29 -1.99 23.05
N SER A 15 -30.71 -0.89 22.58
CA SER A 15 -30.09 -0.84 21.25
C SER A 15 -28.82 -1.69 21.27
N LEU A 16 -28.95 -2.93 20.81
CA LEU A 16 -27.83 -3.82 20.56
C LEU A 16 -27.10 -3.32 19.30
N THR A 17 -26.12 -2.45 19.46
CA THR A 17 -25.18 -2.11 18.38
C THR A 17 -24.33 -3.33 18.11
N ALA A 18 -24.72 -4.10 17.09
CA ALA A 18 -23.85 -5.11 16.50
C ALA A 18 -22.63 -4.39 15.91
N ALA A 19 -21.53 -4.37 16.66
CA ALA A 19 -20.22 -4.07 16.11
C ALA A 19 -19.91 -5.16 15.08
N SER A 20 -20.20 -4.86 13.81
CA SER A 20 -19.80 -5.69 12.68
C SER A 20 -18.30 -5.94 12.78
N LYS A 21 -17.91 -7.18 13.09
CA LYS A 21 -16.55 -7.65 12.87
C LYS A 21 -16.35 -7.67 11.36
N ILE A 22 -15.85 -6.55 10.82
CA ILE A 22 -15.32 -6.49 9.46
C ILE A 22 -14.26 -7.59 9.39
N SER A 23 -14.52 -8.60 8.57
CA SER A 23 -13.61 -9.73 8.34
C SER A 23 -12.30 -9.18 7.79
N ASP A 24 -11.14 -9.72 8.21
CA ASP A 24 -9.83 -9.34 7.66
C ASP A 24 -9.76 -9.47 6.13
N SER A 25 -10.63 -10.28 5.53
CA SER A 25 -10.77 -10.40 4.07
C SER A 25 -11.29 -9.13 3.39
N ASP A 26 -12.03 -8.27 4.09
CA ASP A 26 -12.69 -7.10 3.51
C ASP A 26 -11.74 -5.90 3.36
N ARG A 27 -10.53 -6.02 3.91
CA ARG A 27 -9.50 -4.95 3.87
C ARG A 27 -8.43 -5.17 2.80
N LEU A 28 -8.42 -6.34 2.15
CA LEU A 28 -7.45 -6.70 1.12
C LEU A 28 -8.06 -6.54 -0.27
N VAL A 29 -7.52 -5.62 -1.05
CA VAL A 29 -7.98 -5.33 -2.41
C VAL A 29 -6.83 -5.49 -3.38
N SER A 30 -7.08 -6.18 -4.50
CA SER A 30 -6.10 -6.27 -5.58
C SER A 30 -5.96 -4.93 -6.31
N VAL A 31 -4.74 -4.43 -6.41
CA VAL A 31 -4.41 -3.25 -7.21
C VAL A 31 -3.85 -3.70 -8.56
N ILE A 32 -4.13 -2.96 -9.63
CA ILE A 32 -3.60 -3.26 -10.96
C ILE A 32 -2.25 -2.57 -11.14
N THR A 33 -1.29 -3.29 -11.71
CA THR A 33 -0.07 -2.68 -12.26
C THR A 33 -0.06 -2.76 -13.78
N VAL A 34 0.51 -1.75 -14.44
CA VAL A 34 0.63 -1.70 -15.90
C VAL A 34 2.11 -1.71 -16.27
N LYS A 35 2.54 -2.75 -16.97
CA LYS A 35 3.90 -2.84 -17.51
C LYS A 35 4.16 -1.68 -18.47
N GLN A 36 5.32 -1.07 -18.33
CA GLN A 36 5.76 0.05 -19.15
C GLN A 36 6.84 -0.43 -20.11
N ASP A 37 6.60 -0.30 -21.42
CA ASP A 37 7.51 -0.82 -22.46
C ASP A 37 8.75 0.07 -22.68
N LYS A 38 8.79 1.26 -22.06
CA LYS A 38 9.90 2.21 -22.17
C LYS A 38 10.43 2.55 -20.79
N ILE A 39 11.59 2.00 -20.44
CA ILE A 39 12.56 2.76 -19.65
C ILE A 39 12.98 3.86 -20.62
N ARG A 40 12.31 5.02 -20.57
CA ARG A 40 12.53 6.11 -21.54
C ARG A 40 14.03 6.41 -21.64
N SER A 41 14.50 6.81 -22.83
CA SER A 41 15.87 7.33 -23.01
C SER A 41 16.17 8.52 -22.09
N SER A 42 15.13 9.22 -21.63
CA SER A 42 15.13 10.11 -20.48
C SER A 42 14.16 9.57 -19.43
N TYR A 43 14.58 8.59 -18.63
CA TYR A 43 13.91 8.30 -17.38
C TYR A 43 13.99 9.59 -16.54
N PRO A 44 12.88 10.32 -16.33
CA PRO A 44 12.95 11.58 -15.61
C PRO A 44 13.47 11.30 -14.19
N PHE A 45 14.15 12.27 -13.58
CA PHE A 45 14.55 12.13 -12.20
C PHE A 45 13.28 12.02 -11.33
N PRO A 46 13.09 10.91 -10.59
CA PRO A 46 11.93 10.77 -9.73
C PRO A 46 12.05 11.73 -8.55
N ASP A 47 10.93 12.26 -8.09
CA ASP A 47 10.89 13.11 -6.88
C ASP A 47 11.22 12.31 -5.62
N PHE A 48 10.97 11.00 -5.68
CA PHE A 48 11.30 10.06 -4.63
C PHE A 48 11.71 8.72 -5.24
N LEU A 49 12.79 8.14 -4.72
CA LEU A 49 13.24 6.81 -5.07
C LEU A 49 13.66 6.08 -3.80
N SER A 50 13.12 4.88 -3.57
CA SER A 50 13.51 4.04 -2.45
C SER A 50 13.66 2.59 -2.88
N THR A 51 14.69 1.93 -2.37
CA THR A 51 15.04 0.55 -2.71
C THR A 51 14.75 -0.37 -1.53
N ALA A 52 14.09 -1.48 -1.82
CA ALA A 52 13.80 -2.53 -0.86
C ALA A 52 15.07 -3.31 -0.45
N PRO A 53 15.01 -4.13 0.63
CA PRO A 53 16.06 -5.09 0.93
C PRO A 53 16.39 -5.98 -0.26
N TYR A 54 17.68 -6.25 -0.46
CA TYR A 54 18.17 -7.03 -1.59
C TYR A 54 17.84 -8.51 -1.44
N VAL A 55 17.50 -9.13 -2.56
CA VAL A 55 17.32 -10.58 -2.70
C VAL A 55 18.44 -11.10 -3.56
N TRP A 56 19.34 -11.87 -2.96
CA TRP A 56 20.44 -12.51 -3.67
C TRP A 56 19.95 -13.80 -4.31
N TYR A 57 20.35 -14.05 -5.57
CA TYR A 57 20.11 -15.35 -6.19
C TYR A 57 20.98 -16.40 -5.49
N ASP A 58 20.49 -17.64 -5.44
CA ASP A 58 21.23 -18.74 -4.80
C ASP A 58 22.63 -18.87 -5.40
N ASN A 59 23.59 -19.13 -4.52
CA ASN A 59 25.01 -19.06 -4.80
C ASN A 59 25.42 -20.23 -5.72
N VAL A 60 25.26 -20.07 -7.03
CA VAL A 60 25.72 -21.06 -8.00
C VAL A 60 27.23 -20.85 -8.15
N ALA A 61 28.01 -21.87 -7.74
CA ALA A 61 29.46 -21.83 -7.49
C ALA A 61 30.38 -21.36 -8.66
N LYS A 62 29.83 -20.86 -9.77
CA LYS A 62 30.57 -20.43 -10.97
C LYS A 62 29.97 -19.21 -11.69
N THR A 63 28.95 -18.57 -11.13
CA THR A 63 28.41 -17.30 -11.66
C THR A 63 28.63 -16.19 -10.65
N PRO A 64 28.83 -14.95 -11.11
CA PRO A 64 28.91 -13.82 -10.20
C PRO A 64 27.63 -13.71 -9.36
N ILE A 65 27.80 -13.22 -8.13
CA ILE A 65 26.69 -12.99 -7.20
C ILE A 65 25.78 -11.92 -7.81
N LYS A 66 24.70 -12.39 -8.43
CA LYS A 66 23.62 -11.53 -8.92
C LYS A 66 22.55 -11.43 -7.84
N GLY A 67 22.01 -10.23 -7.67
CA GLY A 67 20.88 -9.99 -6.81
C GLY A 67 19.86 -9.12 -7.52
N HIS A 68 18.68 -9.02 -6.93
CA HIS A 68 17.67 -8.06 -7.35
C HIS A 68 17.05 -7.35 -6.16
N ALA A 69 16.42 -6.22 -6.44
CA ALA A 69 15.58 -5.51 -5.49
C ALA A 69 14.36 -4.92 -6.19
N TYR A 70 13.34 -4.63 -5.40
CA TYR A 70 12.28 -3.75 -5.86
C TYR A 70 12.62 -2.30 -5.49
N ARG A 71 12.30 -1.35 -6.37
CA ARG A 71 12.31 0.07 -6.05
C ARG A 71 10.93 0.66 -6.23
N ILE A 72 10.63 1.67 -5.41
CA ILE A 72 9.49 2.55 -5.61
C ILE A 72 10.02 3.89 -6.06
N ALA A 73 9.56 4.32 -7.23
CA ALA A 73 9.77 5.65 -7.75
C ALA A 73 8.43 6.39 -7.77
N SER A 74 8.40 7.65 -7.33
CA SER A 74 7.21 8.49 -7.53
C SER A 74 7.54 9.79 -8.25
N PHE A 75 6.60 10.20 -9.10
CA PHE A 75 6.66 11.43 -9.88
C PHE A 75 5.42 12.26 -9.58
N SER A 76 5.63 13.51 -9.21
CA SER A 76 4.60 14.53 -9.08
C SER A 76 4.52 15.30 -10.39
N TYR A 77 3.34 15.31 -11.01
CA TYR A 77 3.07 16.09 -12.20
C TYR A 77 1.70 16.74 -12.07
N ASN A 78 1.66 18.07 -12.07
CA ASN A 78 0.42 18.86 -11.99
C ASN A 78 -0.53 18.37 -10.88
N GLN A 79 -0.03 18.20 -9.65
CA GLN A 79 -0.79 17.78 -8.46
C GLN A 79 -1.28 16.31 -8.46
N ALA A 80 -1.01 15.55 -9.52
CA ALA A 80 -1.14 14.10 -9.51
C ALA A 80 0.21 13.44 -9.20
N PHE A 81 0.19 12.32 -8.50
CA PHE A 81 1.38 11.49 -8.33
C PHE A 81 1.22 10.20 -9.14
N ARG A 82 2.32 9.75 -9.74
CA ARG A 82 2.43 8.43 -10.37
C ARG A 82 3.45 7.63 -9.58
N VAL A 83 3.07 6.44 -9.17
CA VAL A 83 3.96 5.53 -8.44
C VAL A 83 4.35 4.41 -9.40
N PHE A 84 5.64 4.12 -9.45
CA PHE A 84 6.17 3.02 -10.24
C PHE A 84 6.90 2.04 -9.34
N ILE A 85 6.70 0.77 -9.67
CA ILE A 85 7.43 -0.36 -9.12
C ILE A 85 8.46 -0.78 -10.16
N GLU A 86 9.72 -0.76 -9.75
CA GLU A 86 10.83 -1.25 -10.56
C GLU A 86 11.35 -2.53 -9.96
N LYS A 87 11.67 -3.50 -10.80
CA LYS A 87 12.59 -4.58 -10.45
C LYS A 87 13.94 -4.25 -11.05
N VAL A 88 14.96 -4.23 -10.20
CA VAL A 88 16.33 -3.91 -10.59
C VAL A 88 17.24 -5.08 -10.32
N GLU A 89 18.17 -5.34 -11.22
CA GLU A 89 19.24 -6.32 -11.02
C GLU A 89 20.56 -5.62 -10.76
N PHE A 90 21.36 -6.23 -9.89
CA PHE A 90 22.71 -5.79 -9.57
C PHE A 90 23.71 -6.70 -10.26
N GLY A 91 24.72 -6.09 -10.88
CA GLY A 91 25.90 -6.79 -11.36
C GLY A 91 26.86 -7.18 -10.23
N ASP A 92 28.01 -7.71 -10.62
CA ASP A 92 29.04 -8.26 -9.75
C ASP A 92 29.40 -7.28 -8.61
N GLY A 93 29.28 -7.75 -7.37
CA GLY A 93 29.62 -6.96 -6.17
C GLY A 93 28.64 -5.81 -5.86
N GLY A 94 27.43 -5.82 -6.43
CA GLY A 94 26.46 -4.72 -6.25
C GLY A 94 26.71 -3.53 -7.17
N CYS A 95 27.69 -3.63 -8.07
CA CYS A 95 28.04 -2.60 -9.04
C CYS A 95 27.17 -2.76 -10.30
N CYS A 96 26.73 -1.63 -10.87
CA CYS A 96 25.80 -1.54 -12.02
C CYS A 96 24.38 -2.02 -11.70
N LEU A 97 23.44 -1.07 -11.68
CA LEU A 97 22.01 -1.31 -11.45
C LEU A 97 21.28 -1.19 -12.78
N GLU A 98 20.65 -2.27 -13.21
CA GLU A 98 19.81 -2.30 -14.41
C GLU A 98 18.34 -2.46 -14.02
N ILE A 99 17.45 -1.63 -14.59
CA ILE A 99 16.00 -1.82 -14.44
C ILE A 99 15.59 -2.92 -15.43
N ILE A 100 15.12 -4.05 -14.91
CA ILE A 100 14.69 -5.20 -15.74
C ILE A 100 13.17 -5.31 -15.86
N GLU A 101 12.43 -4.70 -14.93
CA GLU A 101 10.98 -4.60 -14.98
C GLU A 101 10.54 -3.23 -14.48
N TYR A 102 9.59 -2.61 -15.17
CA TYR A 102 9.05 -1.31 -14.82
C TYR A 102 7.53 -1.32 -14.97
N ARG A 103 6.82 -1.06 -13.88
CA ARG A 103 5.34 -1.07 -13.86
C ARG A 103 4.81 0.14 -13.12
N GLU A 104 3.75 0.72 -13.66
CA GLU A 104 2.97 1.75 -12.97
C GLU A 104 1.98 1.10 -12.02
N LEU A 105 1.88 1.60 -10.79
CA LEU A 105 0.93 1.18 -9.78
C LEU A 105 -0.32 2.07 -9.88
N LEU A 106 -1.46 1.49 -10.29
CA LEU A 106 -2.70 2.24 -10.49
C LEU A 106 -3.46 2.43 -9.17
N ILE A 107 -2.97 3.34 -8.33
CA ILE A 107 -3.65 3.79 -7.12
C ILE A 107 -3.99 5.26 -7.31
N ASN A 108 -5.24 5.53 -7.64
CA ASN A 108 -5.76 6.88 -7.77
C ASN A 108 -6.89 7.12 -6.76
N GLU A 109 -7.31 8.38 -6.66
CA GLU A 109 -8.37 8.80 -5.76
C GLU A 109 -9.67 8.02 -5.94
N ALA A 110 -10.09 7.77 -7.19
CA ALA A 110 -11.33 7.07 -7.48
C ALA A 110 -11.30 5.60 -7.00
N PHE A 111 -10.17 4.91 -7.22
CA PHE A 111 -9.96 3.56 -6.71
C PHE A 111 -10.02 3.53 -5.18
N LEU A 112 -9.28 4.43 -4.52
CA LEU A 112 -9.25 4.45 -3.06
C LEU A 112 -10.61 4.86 -2.47
N LYS A 113 -11.31 5.86 -3.00
CA LYS A 113 -12.67 6.20 -2.52
C LYS A 113 -13.66 5.06 -2.66
N LYS A 114 -13.54 4.25 -3.72
CA LYS A 114 -14.40 3.07 -3.94
C LYS A 114 -14.17 1.99 -2.89
N HIS A 115 -12.92 1.77 -2.48
CA HIS A 115 -12.53 0.65 -1.62
C HIS A 115 -12.34 1.04 -0.14
N PHE A 116 -11.99 2.31 0.12
CA PHE A 116 -11.65 2.89 1.41
C PHE A 116 -12.29 4.30 1.55
N PRO A 117 -13.64 4.39 1.59
CA PRO A 117 -14.37 5.65 1.46
C PRO A 117 -14.18 6.64 2.61
N HIS A 118 -13.63 6.22 3.75
CA HIS A 118 -13.39 7.09 4.90
C HIS A 118 -12.11 7.93 4.78
N ASN A 119 -11.24 7.62 3.82
CA ASN A 119 -10.03 8.40 3.57
C ASN A 119 -10.35 9.60 2.68
N THR A 120 -10.27 10.79 3.28
CA THR A 120 -10.67 12.07 2.64
C THR A 120 -9.53 13.10 2.62
N GLY A 121 -8.29 12.68 2.88
CA GLY A 121 -7.12 13.56 3.00
C GLY A 121 -6.47 13.94 1.66
N SER A 122 -5.52 14.88 1.74
CA SER A 122 -4.87 15.48 0.56
C SER A 122 -3.69 14.67 0.00
N HIS A 123 -3.26 15.12 -1.19
CA HIS A 123 -2.58 14.35 -2.22
C HIS A 123 -1.05 14.34 -2.11
N GLY A 124 -0.52 13.16 -1.81
CA GLY A 124 0.88 12.80 -2.04
C GLY A 124 1.07 11.32 -1.71
N PHE A 125 1.83 10.62 -2.54
CA PHE A 125 2.40 9.33 -2.14
C PHE A 125 3.57 9.61 -1.19
N LYS A 126 3.56 8.98 -0.03
CA LYS A 126 4.70 9.01 0.89
C LYS A 126 5.00 7.61 1.37
N LEU A 127 6.16 7.08 0.99
CA LEU A 127 6.63 5.82 1.56
C LEU A 127 6.90 6.03 3.05
N LEU A 128 6.37 5.14 3.88
CA LEU A 128 6.68 5.11 5.32
C LEU A 128 7.90 4.24 5.57
N ARG A 129 7.86 2.98 5.12
CA ARG A 129 8.95 2.02 5.30
C ARG A 129 8.78 0.78 4.42
N TRP A 130 9.90 0.13 4.10
CA TRP A 130 9.91 -1.25 3.64
C TRP A 130 9.76 -2.20 4.83
N LEU A 131 8.91 -3.22 4.68
CA LEU A 131 8.77 -4.31 5.65
C LEU A 131 9.58 -5.53 5.23
N LYS A 132 9.62 -5.82 3.92
CA LYS A 132 10.38 -6.90 3.26
C LYS A 132 10.69 -6.49 1.82
N SER A 133 11.43 -7.30 1.08
CA SER A 133 11.74 -7.08 -0.35
C SER A 133 10.50 -6.78 -1.22
N GLU A 134 9.38 -7.43 -0.94
CA GLU A 134 8.14 -7.30 -1.71
C GLU A 134 6.97 -6.71 -0.91
N ARG A 135 7.27 -5.95 0.14
CA ARG A 135 6.24 -5.41 1.03
C ARG A 135 6.65 -4.08 1.64
N PHE A 136 5.78 -3.08 1.58
CA PHE A 136 6.01 -1.77 2.19
C PHE A 136 4.72 -1.12 2.67
N GLU A 137 4.88 -0.10 3.51
CA GLU A 137 3.81 0.75 4.00
C GLU A 137 3.98 2.17 3.43
N PHE A 138 2.86 2.82 3.12
CA PHE A 138 2.83 4.16 2.56
C PHE A 138 1.56 4.92 2.96
N GLU A 139 1.63 6.24 2.90
CA GLU A 139 0.49 7.15 3.02
C GLU A 139 0.06 7.63 1.63
N ALA A 140 -1.25 7.68 1.39
CA ALA A 140 -1.83 8.33 0.22
C ALA A 140 -3.29 8.73 0.47
N TYR A 141 -3.70 9.91 0.00
CA TYR A 141 -5.10 10.35 0.06
C TYR A 141 -5.72 10.28 1.47
N GLY A 142 -4.92 10.57 2.52
CA GLY A 142 -5.35 10.53 3.91
C GLY A 142 -5.42 9.15 4.57
N GLY A 143 -5.13 8.07 3.83
CA GLY A 143 -5.05 6.71 4.37
C GLY A 143 -3.60 6.23 4.52
N THR A 144 -3.40 5.26 5.41
CA THR A 144 -2.15 4.48 5.50
C THR A 144 -2.42 3.08 4.97
N TYR A 145 -1.53 2.58 4.12
CA TYR A 145 -1.71 1.29 3.48
C TYR A 145 -0.44 0.46 3.49
N LYS A 146 -0.62 -0.85 3.39
CA LYS A 146 0.40 -1.86 3.18
C LYS A 146 0.21 -2.48 1.80
N LEU A 147 1.22 -2.37 0.94
CA LEU A 147 1.25 -3.10 -0.33
C LEU A 147 2.10 -4.35 -0.15
N SER A 148 1.56 -5.51 -0.55
CA SER A 148 2.25 -6.80 -0.53
C SER A 148 2.28 -7.42 -1.92
N GLN A 149 3.19 -8.37 -2.13
CA GLN A 149 3.35 -9.09 -3.40
C GLN A 149 3.69 -8.13 -4.54
N VAL A 150 4.61 -7.20 -4.26
CA VAL A 150 5.04 -6.15 -5.20
C VAL A 150 5.56 -6.73 -6.52
N GLY A 151 6.05 -7.97 -6.53
CA GLY A 151 6.45 -8.72 -7.72
C GLY A 151 5.31 -9.17 -8.63
N ASN A 152 4.07 -9.26 -8.15
CA ASN A 152 2.92 -9.71 -8.92
C ASN A 152 2.31 -8.58 -9.77
N ALA A 153 1.66 -8.94 -10.88
CA ALA A 153 0.91 -7.99 -11.71
C ALA A 153 -0.30 -7.38 -10.98
N LYS A 154 -0.80 -8.09 -9.96
CA LYS A 154 -1.90 -7.67 -9.08
C LYS A 154 -1.45 -7.72 -7.62
N PRO A 155 -0.65 -6.75 -7.13
CA PRO A 155 -0.28 -6.69 -5.73
C PRO A 155 -1.50 -6.49 -4.83
N MET A 156 -1.39 -6.94 -3.58
CA MET A 156 -2.44 -6.82 -2.58
C MET A 156 -2.25 -5.55 -1.77
N LEU A 157 -3.29 -4.72 -1.73
CA LEU A 157 -3.35 -3.50 -0.92
C LEU A 157 -4.23 -3.75 0.29
N GLU A 158 -3.71 -3.40 1.46
CA GLU A 158 -4.41 -3.45 2.73
C GLU A 158 -4.38 -2.08 3.38
N GLU A 159 -5.51 -1.61 3.88
CA GLU A 159 -5.56 -0.40 4.69
C GLU A 159 -5.18 -0.69 6.15
N LEU A 160 -4.30 0.15 6.69
CA LEU A 160 -3.87 0.11 8.07
C LEU A 160 -4.65 1.14 8.87
N ILE A 161 -5.54 0.67 9.74
CA ILE A 161 -6.28 1.54 10.66
C ILE A 161 -5.34 1.91 11.81
N THR A 162 -4.93 3.17 11.86
CA THR A 162 -4.31 3.72 13.06
C THR A 162 -5.43 3.89 14.08
N GLU A 163 -5.49 3.03 15.10
CA GLU A 163 -6.38 3.27 16.24
C GLU A 163 -6.05 4.67 16.79
N SER A 164 -6.98 5.61 16.66
CA SER A 164 -6.84 6.89 17.34
C SER A 164 -6.77 6.57 18.83
N LYS A 165 -5.59 6.74 19.43
CA LYS A 165 -5.49 6.79 20.89
C LYS A 165 -6.35 7.98 21.33
N ASN A 166 -7.58 7.68 21.73
CA ASN A 166 -8.43 8.60 22.46
C ASN A 166 -7.71 8.86 23.79
N ASN A 167 -6.97 9.96 23.86
CA ASN A 167 -6.53 10.56 25.11
C ASN A 167 -7.61 11.51 25.61
#